data_AF-A0A381TVN5-F1
#
_entry.id   AF-A0A381TVN5-F1
#
_cell.length_a   1.000
_cell.length_b   1.000
_cell.length_c   1.000
_cell.angle_alpha   90.00
_cell.angle_beta   90.00
_cell.angle_gamma   90.00
#
_symmetry.space_group_name_H-M   'P 1'
#
loop_
_entity.id
_entity.type
_entity.pdbx_description
1 polymer ?
#
loop_
_entity_poly.entity_id
_entity_poly.type
_entity_poly.pdbx_seq_one_letter_code
_entity_poly.pdbx_strand_id
1 'polypeptide(L)'
;WKKIGPVKKVHSEALWQRFKTIGDRLVAQELEKEEAELSDKIAKQEALCTELESMLPSQENTSRDAPDNLAESVQNVRVRWQDIGTLRHRQAKTNTLRYHEAIKRLLVAFPSAFKGTALDSDETRRRMEQLCARIEGLLIDDEQAARAKLTPTELLTERWRDAMANNTMGVSENTEMRRRAAREKVKQAQDEWDRLLTTFVEGAPELSQRFKNTCKKVLKESPLRKSSGKSRSKHKRSVS
;
A
#
# COMPACT_ATOMS: atom_id res chain seq x y z
N TRP A 1 -32.88 22.61 26.66
CA TRP A 1 -33.62 23.34 25.60
C TRP A 1 -35.14 23.34 25.83
N LYS A 2 -35.81 22.22 26.14
CA LYS A 2 -37.27 22.19 26.40
C LYS A 2 -37.77 23.04 27.60
N LYS A 3 -36.95 23.25 28.65
CA LYS A 3 -37.32 24.02 29.87
C LYS A 3 -36.88 25.49 29.88
N ILE A 4 -35.96 25.88 29.00
CA ILE A 4 -35.24 27.18 29.05
C ILE A 4 -35.73 28.15 27.96
N GLY A 5 -36.39 27.64 26.91
CA GLY A 5 -36.89 28.44 25.79
C GLY A 5 -35.77 28.93 24.83
N PRO A 6 -36.14 29.44 23.64
CA PRO A 6 -35.19 29.99 22.68
C PRO A 6 -34.55 31.28 23.24
N VAL A 7 -33.22 31.36 23.18
CA VAL A 7 -32.46 32.55 23.57
C VAL A 7 -32.75 33.68 22.58
N LYS A 8 -32.88 34.93 23.08
CA LYS A 8 -33.05 36.12 22.21
C LYS A 8 -31.91 36.19 21.18
N LYS A 9 -32.25 36.44 19.91
CA LYS A 9 -31.29 36.45 18.77
C LYS A 9 -30.01 37.24 19.03
N VAL A 10 -30.09 38.35 19.76
CA VAL A 10 -28.95 39.22 20.10
C VAL A 10 -27.91 38.48 20.97
N HIS A 11 -28.34 37.68 21.94
CA HIS A 11 -27.43 36.93 22.81
C HIS A 11 -26.96 35.61 22.19
N SER A 12 -27.80 34.96 21.37
CA SER A 12 -27.39 33.75 20.65
C SER A 12 -26.31 34.04 19.62
N GLU A 13 -26.41 35.16 18.91
CA GLU A 13 -25.37 35.57 17.94
C GLU A 13 -24.06 35.91 18.64
N ALA A 14 -24.10 36.65 19.75
CA ALA A 14 -22.90 36.96 20.52
C ALA A 14 -22.21 35.71 21.09
N LEU A 15 -22.97 34.73 21.58
CA LEU A 15 -22.44 33.44 22.04
C LEU A 15 -21.89 32.60 20.89
N TRP A 16 -22.57 32.59 19.75
CA TRP A 16 -22.14 31.91 18.55
C TRP A 16 -20.81 32.47 18.02
N GLN A 17 -20.67 33.80 17.94
CA GLN A 17 -19.43 34.45 17.52
C GLN A 17 -18.27 34.14 18.47
N ARG A 18 -18.50 34.10 19.78
CA ARG A 18 -17.49 33.70 20.77
C ARG A 18 -17.07 32.24 20.60
N PHE A 19 -18.03 31.34 20.39
CA PHE A 19 -17.73 29.93 20.13
C PHE A 19 -16.94 29.76 18.83
N LYS A 20 -17.40 30.42 17.76
CA LYS A 20 -16.76 30.35 16.44
C LYS A 20 -15.34 30.91 16.48
N THR A 21 -15.12 32.06 17.09
CA THR A 21 -13.77 32.65 17.21
C THR A 21 -12.80 31.76 17.98
N ILE A 22 -13.25 31.06 19.02
CA ILE A 22 -12.41 30.08 19.73
C ILE A 22 -12.17 28.85 18.84
N GLY A 23 -13.20 28.35 18.16
CA GLY A 23 -13.09 27.23 17.21
C GLY A 23 -12.11 27.53 16.07
N ASP A 24 -12.23 28.71 15.45
CA ASP A 24 -11.34 29.18 14.38
C ASP A 24 -9.89 29.29 14.86
N ARG A 25 -9.66 29.73 16.12
CA ARG A 25 -8.32 29.78 16.71
C ARG A 25 -7.72 28.39 16.93
N LEU A 26 -8.50 27.44 17.43
CA LEU A 26 -8.01 26.07 17.65
C LEU A 26 -7.68 25.40 16.32
N VAL A 27 -8.51 25.59 15.29
CA VAL A 27 -8.24 25.08 13.95
C VAL A 27 -6.99 25.73 13.35
N ALA A 28 -6.84 27.05 13.50
CA ALA A 28 -5.64 27.75 13.02
C ALA A 28 -4.36 27.25 13.71
N GLN A 29 -4.38 27.06 15.03
CA GLN A 29 -3.24 26.51 15.77
C GLN A 29 -2.87 25.10 15.32
N GLU A 30 -3.86 24.27 15.01
CA GLU A 30 -3.59 22.90 14.56
C GLU A 30 -3.05 22.88 13.13
N LEU A 31 -3.56 23.74 12.24
CA LEU A 31 -3.01 23.93 10.91
C LEU A 31 -1.56 24.43 10.94
N GLU A 32 -1.25 25.40 11.81
CA GLU A 32 0.12 25.91 11.98
C GLU A 32 1.09 24.81 12.43
N LYS A 33 0.67 23.93 13.36
CA LYS A 33 1.49 22.79 13.78
C LYS A 33 1.68 21.78 12.65
N GLU A 34 0.62 21.44 11.93
CA GLU A 34 0.70 20.52 10.79
C GLU A 34 1.64 21.08 9.70
N GLU A 35 1.54 22.37 9.40
CA GLU A 35 2.42 23.05 8.45
C GLU A 35 3.88 23.05 8.93
N ALA A 36 4.13 23.33 10.21
CA ALA A 36 5.46 23.27 10.79
C ALA A 36 6.05 21.85 10.70
N GLU A 37 5.30 20.83 11.09
CA GLU A 37 5.74 19.42 10.99
C GLU A 37 6.02 19.00 9.54
N LEU A 38 5.18 19.43 8.59
CA LEU A 38 5.39 19.17 7.16
C LEU A 38 6.66 19.86 6.67
N SER A 39 6.88 21.12 7.06
CA SER A 39 8.08 21.89 6.69
C SER A 39 9.36 21.23 7.21
N ASP A 40 9.35 20.76 8.46
CA ASP A 40 10.47 20.02 9.07
C ASP A 40 10.76 18.71 8.33
N LYS A 41 9.73 17.97 7.94
CA LYS A 41 9.89 16.72 7.18
C LYS A 41 10.46 16.98 5.78
N ILE A 42 10.05 18.07 5.12
CA ILE A 42 10.60 18.47 3.82
C ILE A 42 12.06 18.88 3.95
N ALA A 43 12.40 19.67 4.97
CA ALA A 43 13.78 20.07 5.24
C ALA A 43 14.69 18.86 5.52
N LYS A 44 14.19 17.86 6.26
CA LYS A 44 14.89 16.58 6.46
C LYS A 44 15.11 15.83 5.14
N GLN A 45 14.11 15.74 4.27
CA GLN A 45 14.27 15.13 2.93
C GLN A 45 15.33 15.86 2.11
N GLU A 46 15.33 17.18 2.13
CA GLU A 46 16.31 17.99 1.41
C GLU A 46 17.74 17.76 1.93
N ALA A 47 17.92 17.72 3.25
CA ALA A 47 19.21 17.41 3.87
C ALA A 47 19.72 16.01 3.47
N LEU A 48 18.84 15.00 3.41
CA LEU A 48 19.19 13.65 2.94
C LEU A 48 19.59 13.65 1.45
N CYS A 49 18.91 14.43 0.60
CA CYS A 49 19.30 14.59 -0.79
C CYS A 49 20.69 15.21 -0.92
N THR A 50 20.99 16.26 -0.15
CA THR A 50 22.32 16.90 -0.13
C THR A 50 23.40 15.95 0.37
N GLU A 51 23.11 15.15 1.40
CA GLU A 51 24.01 14.11 1.93
C GLU A 51 24.36 13.08 0.83
N LEU A 52 23.36 12.57 0.09
CA LEU A 52 23.60 11.66 -1.04
C LEU A 52 24.35 12.32 -2.19
N GLU A 53 24.02 13.57 -2.52
CA GLU A 53 24.71 14.32 -3.57
C GLU A 53 26.18 14.55 -3.23
N SER A 54 26.53 14.69 -1.94
CA SER A 54 27.92 14.80 -1.49
C SER A 54 28.73 13.50 -1.62
N MET A 55 28.04 12.35 -1.64
CA MET A 55 28.65 11.03 -1.84
C MET A 55 28.86 10.69 -3.32
N LEU A 56 28.33 11.51 -4.24
CA LEU A 56 28.56 11.31 -5.67
C LEU A 56 30.03 11.60 -6.00
N PRO A 57 30.66 10.78 -6.87
CA PRO A 57 32.01 11.07 -7.30
C PRO A 57 32.00 12.38 -8.07
N SER A 58 32.83 13.33 -7.64
CA SER A 58 33.19 14.47 -8.49
C SER A 58 33.82 13.93 -9.78
N GLN A 59 33.61 14.60 -10.92
CA GLN A 59 34.03 14.14 -12.25
C GLN A 59 35.52 13.75 -12.37
N GLU A 60 36.37 14.17 -11.42
CA GLU A 60 37.80 13.87 -11.34
C GLU A 60 38.15 12.53 -10.62
N ASN A 61 37.20 11.87 -9.94
CA ASN A 61 37.45 10.69 -9.11
C ASN A 61 36.86 9.38 -9.67
N THR A 62 36.54 9.32 -10.97
CA THR A 62 35.90 8.16 -11.63
C THR A 62 36.75 6.87 -11.64
N SER A 63 38.03 6.96 -11.24
CA SER A 63 38.97 5.84 -11.21
C SER A 63 39.35 5.38 -9.79
N ARG A 64 38.70 5.88 -8.74
CA ARG A 64 39.02 5.50 -7.36
C ARG A 64 38.14 4.34 -6.89
N ASP A 65 38.75 3.36 -6.23
CA ASP A 65 38.03 2.26 -5.57
C ASP A 65 36.88 2.80 -4.72
N ALA A 66 35.79 2.03 -4.70
CA ALA A 66 34.61 2.40 -3.93
C ALA A 66 34.99 2.61 -2.45
N PRO A 67 34.54 3.69 -1.81
CA PRO A 67 34.73 3.86 -0.37
C PRO A 67 34.10 2.68 0.38
N ASP A 68 34.82 2.04 1.28
CA ASP A 68 34.37 0.82 1.99
C ASP A 68 33.01 1.02 2.71
N ASN A 69 32.72 2.24 3.16
CA ASN A 69 31.49 2.58 3.89
C ASN A 69 30.36 3.15 3.01
N LEU A 70 30.52 3.15 1.67
CA LEU A 70 29.55 3.76 0.76
C LEU A 70 28.19 3.04 0.84
N ALA A 71 28.20 1.71 0.79
CA ALA A 71 26.98 0.91 0.81
C ALA A 71 26.20 1.08 2.12
N GLU A 72 26.89 1.12 3.26
CA GLU A 72 26.29 1.36 4.58
C GLU A 72 25.71 2.77 4.70
N SER A 73 26.44 3.77 4.21
CA SER A 73 26.00 5.17 4.25
C SER A 73 24.73 5.39 3.41
N VAL A 74 24.69 4.82 2.19
CA VAL A 74 23.50 4.88 1.33
C VAL A 74 22.33 4.13 1.98
N GLN A 75 22.58 2.98 2.62
CA GLN A 75 21.54 2.24 3.33
C GLN A 75 21.00 3.03 4.53
N ASN A 76 21.85 3.74 5.28
CA ASN A 76 21.43 4.59 6.39
C ASN A 76 20.55 5.75 5.92
N VAL A 77 20.92 6.41 4.82
CA VAL A 77 20.08 7.44 4.20
C VAL A 77 18.73 6.86 3.76
N ARG A 78 18.73 5.64 3.19
CA ARG A 78 17.51 4.97 2.75
C ARG A 78 16.57 4.65 3.92
N VAL A 79 17.08 4.21 5.06
CA VAL A 79 16.27 3.97 6.28
C VAL A 79 15.65 5.28 6.75
N ARG A 80 16.45 6.35 6.88
CA ARG A 80 15.96 7.68 7.27
C ARG A 80 14.91 8.23 6.29
N TRP A 81 15.07 7.96 4.99
CA TRP A 81 14.08 8.33 3.97
C TRP A 81 12.76 7.58 4.15
N GLN A 82 12.82 6.29 4.48
CA GLN A 82 11.63 5.47 4.76
C GLN A 82 10.90 5.92 6.03
N ASP A 83 11.63 6.33 7.07
CA ASP A 83 11.05 6.82 8.32
C ASP A 83 10.26 8.14 8.14
N ILE A 84 10.68 9.00 7.20
CA ILE A 84 9.94 10.24 6.87
C ILE A 84 8.65 9.92 6.11
N GLY A 85 8.68 8.89 5.26
CA GLY A 85 7.55 8.46 4.44
C GLY A 85 7.25 9.39 3.25
N THR A 86 6.11 9.15 2.60
CA THR A 86 5.68 9.94 1.44
C THR A 86 4.86 11.15 1.88
N LEU A 87 5.26 12.34 1.43
CA LEU A 87 4.59 13.60 1.75
C LEU A 87 3.83 14.11 0.53
N ARG A 88 2.58 14.56 0.73
CA ARG A 88 1.76 15.15 -0.33
C ARG A 88 2.10 16.64 -0.52
N HIS A 89 3.35 16.94 -0.87
CA HIS A 89 3.84 18.31 -1.08
C HIS A 89 4.62 18.46 -2.39
N ARG A 90 4.60 19.64 -3.01
CA ARG A 90 5.30 19.88 -4.29
C ARG A 90 6.81 19.72 -4.15
N GLN A 91 7.40 20.30 -3.11
CA GLN A 91 8.85 20.19 -2.86
C GLN A 91 9.25 18.75 -2.53
N ALA A 92 8.44 18.01 -1.76
CA ALA A 92 8.70 16.61 -1.46
C ALA A 92 8.77 15.74 -2.73
N LYS A 93 7.92 16.02 -3.73
CA LYS A 93 8.01 15.36 -5.05
C LYS A 93 9.33 15.66 -5.76
N THR A 94 9.76 16.93 -5.76
CA THR A 94 11.06 17.32 -6.33
C THR A 94 12.21 16.62 -5.61
N ASN A 95 12.18 16.57 -4.28
CA ASN A 95 13.19 15.87 -3.47
C ASN A 95 13.20 14.37 -3.76
N THR A 96 12.04 13.75 -3.95
CA THR A 96 11.94 12.32 -4.33
C THR A 96 12.60 12.03 -5.68
N LEU A 97 12.42 12.92 -6.66
CA LEU A 97 13.07 12.79 -7.97
C LEU A 97 14.59 12.96 -7.86
N ARG A 98 15.06 13.97 -7.10
CA ARG A 98 16.50 14.18 -6.83
C ARG A 98 17.13 12.97 -6.14
N TYR A 99 16.46 12.44 -5.13
CA TYR A 99 16.86 11.25 -4.40
C TYR A 99 17.02 10.03 -5.33
N HIS A 100 16.02 9.73 -6.16
CA HIS A 100 16.11 8.62 -7.11
C HIS A 100 17.22 8.82 -8.15
N GLU A 101 17.41 10.03 -8.64
CA GLU A 101 18.46 10.37 -9.60
C GLU A 101 19.86 10.23 -8.99
N ALA A 102 20.06 10.70 -7.75
CA ALA A 102 21.32 10.55 -7.02
C ALA A 102 21.67 9.07 -6.83
N ILE A 103 20.71 8.24 -6.42
CA ILE A 103 20.92 6.79 -6.25
C ILE A 103 21.26 6.12 -7.59
N LYS A 104 20.57 6.47 -8.67
CA LYS A 104 20.91 5.95 -10.01
C LYS A 104 22.35 6.28 -10.40
N ARG A 105 22.78 7.52 -10.17
CA ARG A 105 24.15 7.94 -10.48
C ARG A 105 25.18 7.21 -9.63
N LEU A 106 24.90 6.98 -8.34
CA LEU A 106 25.75 6.18 -7.46
C LEU A 106 25.88 4.73 -7.95
N LEU A 107 24.78 4.12 -8.38
CA LEU A 107 24.78 2.75 -8.91
C LEU A 107 25.58 2.61 -10.21
N VAL A 108 25.48 3.61 -11.10
CA VAL A 108 26.27 3.66 -12.34
C VAL A 108 27.75 3.88 -12.05
N ALA A 109 28.08 4.72 -11.07
CA ALA A 109 29.45 5.04 -10.71
C ALA A 109 30.17 3.89 -9.99
N PHE A 110 29.49 3.16 -9.10
CA PHE A 110 30.10 2.14 -8.25
C PHE A 110 29.34 0.80 -8.30
N PRO A 111 29.23 0.13 -9.46
CA PRO A 111 28.42 -1.08 -9.60
C PRO A 111 28.94 -2.27 -8.76
N SER A 112 30.25 -2.34 -8.48
CA SER A 112 30.84 -3.40 -7.64
C SER A 112 30.49 -3.27 -6.17
N ALA A 113 30.36 -2.04 -5.65
CA ALA A 113 30.10 -1.76 -4.24
C ALA A 113 28.69 -2.18 -3.79
N PHE A 114 27.74 -2.23 -4.73
CA PHE A 114 26.34 -2.53 -4.44
C PHE A 114 25.93 -3.98 -4.76
N LYS A 115 26.84 -4.82 -5.29
CA LYS A 115 26.55 -6.25 -5.55
C LYS A 115 26.20 -6.97 -4.26
N GLY A 116 25.11 -7.75 -4.27
CA GLY A 116 24.65 -8.48 -3.08
C GLY A 116 24.03 -7.62 -1.97
N THR A 117 23.98 -6.29 -2.15
CA THR A 117 23.24 -5.39 -1.25
C THR A 117 21.77 -5.28 -1.71
N ALA A 118 20.89 -4.72 -0.87
CA ALA A 118 19.50 -4.45 -1.23
C ALA A 118 19.30 -3.49 -2.42
N LEU A 119 20.38 -2.91 -2.96
CA LEU A 119 20.40 -2.02 -4.13
C LEU A 119 20.91 -2.73 -5.39
N ASP A 120 21.16 -4.04 -5.34
CA ASP A 120 21.48 -4.83 -6.52
C ASP A 120 20.27 -4.88 -7.46
N SER A 121 20.50 -4.60 -8.75
CA SER A 121 19.46 -4.55 -9.79
C SER A 121 18.80 -5.92 -9.96
N ASP A 122 19.60 -6.99 -9.93
CA ASP A 122 19.11 -8.35 -10.13
C ASP A 122 18.33 -8.86 -8.92
N GLU A 123 18.79 -8.56 -7.70
CA GLU A 123 18.07 -8.92 -6.48
C GLU A 123 16.75 -8.15 -6.35
N THR A 124 16.75 -6.87 -6.72
CA THR A 124 15.52 -6.05 -6.76
C THR A 124 14.53 -6.61 -7.78
N ARG A 125 15.00 -7.00 -8.98
CA ARG A 125 14.18 -7.67 -10.00
C ARG A 125 13.58 -8.97 -9.48
N ARG A 126 14.39 -9.84 -8.86
CA ARG A 126 13.92 -11.11 -8.26
C ARG A 126 12.83 -10.87 -7.22
N ARG A 127 13.00 -9.88 -6.34
CA ARG A 127 11.97 -9.51 -5.35
C ARG A 127 10.68 -9.02 -6.01
N MET A 128 10.77 -8.23 -7.07
CA MET A 128 9.59 -7.79 -7.85
C MET A 128 8.86 -8.98 -8.49
N GLU A 129 9.59 -9.95 -9.03
CA GLU A 129 9.02 -11.19 -9.58
C GLU A 129 8.36 -12.05 -8.50
N GLN A 130 9.01 -12.21 -7.35
CA GLN A 130 8.47 -12.93 -6.19
C GLN A 130 7.18 -12.26 -5.68
N LEU A 131 7.12 -10.93 -5.61
CA LEU A 131 5.92 -10.20 -5.25
C LEU A 131 4.78 -10.41 -6.26
N CYS A 132 5.09 -10.37 -7.56
CA CYS A 132 4.12 -10.70 -8.61
C CYS A 132 3.59 -12.13 -8.44
N ALA A 133 4.47 -13.11 -8.29
CA ALA A 133 4.11 -14.51 -8.11
C ALA A 133 3.29 -14.73 -6.82
N ARG A 134 3.62 -14.04 -5.72
CA ARG A 134 2.88 -14.11 -4.45
C ARG A 134 1.44 -13.60 -4.60
N ILE A 135 1.23 -12.49 -5.31
CA ILE A 135 -0.14 -11.97 -5.55
C ILE A 135 -0.89 -12.85 -6.56
N GLU A 136 -0.21 -13.37 -7.58
CA GLU A 136 -0.82 -14.31 -8.52
C GLU A 136 -1.24 -15.62 -7.86
N GLY A 137 -0.46 -16.10 -6.89
CA GLY A 137 -0.84 -17.23 -6.04
C GLY A 137 -2.12 -17.00 -5.24
N LEU A 138 -2.47 -15.74 -4.92
CA LEU A 138 -3.76 -15.42 -4.27
C LEU A 138 -4.96 -15.47 -5.22
N LEU A 139 -4.73 -15.40 -6.53
CA LEU A 139 -5.78 -15.59 -7.55
C LEU A 139 -6.05 -17.08 -7.79
N ILE A 140 -5.05 -17.92 -7.58
CA ILE A 140 -5.21 -19.36 -7.60
C ILE A 140 -5.92 -19.73 -6.30
N ASP A 141 -7.23 -20.01 -6.37
CA ASP A 141 -7.94 -20.58 -5.24
C ASP A 141 -7.28 -21.93 -4.89
N ASP A 142 -6.48 -21.98 -3.82
CA ASP A 142 -5.90 -23.21 -3.26
C ASP A 142 -6.98 -24.28 -3.06
N GLU A 143 -8.22 -23.86 -2.76
CA GLU A 143 -9.38 -24.74 -2.65
C GLU A 143 -9.83 -25.33 -3.99
N GLN A 144 -9.78 -24.59 -5.09
CA GLN A 144 -10.15 -25.12 -6.41
C GLN A 144 -9.08 -26.09 -6.92
N ALA A 145 -7.80 -25.77 -6.70
CA ALA A 145 -6.69 -26.65 -7.03
C ALA A 145 -6.66 -27.93 -6.18
N ALA A 146 -7.04 -27.85 -4.90
CA ALA A 146 -7.23 -29.02 -4.04
C ALA A 146 -8.45 -29.84 -4.46
N ARG A 147 -9.60 -29.20 -4.72
CA ARG A 147 -10.84 -29.84 -5.20
C ARG A 147 -10.67 -30.58 -6.53
N ALA A 148 -9.78 -30.11 -7.40
CA ALA A 148 -9.47 -30.77 -8.67
C ALA A 148 -8.71 -32.10 -8.53
N LYS A 149 -8.10 -32.38 -7.37
CA LYS A 149 -7.33 -33.60 -7.10
C LYS A 149 -8.14 -34.70 -6.40
N LEU A 150 -9.34 -34.38 -5.90
CA LEU A 150 -10.19 -35.33 -5.18
C LEU A 150 -10.91 -36.28 -6.15
N THR A 151 -11.11 -37.52 -5.71
CA THR A 151 -11.91 -38.49 -6.45
C THR A 151 -13.39 -38.05 -6.47
N PRO A 152 -14.20 -38.51 -7.45
CA PRO A 152 -15.59 -38.07 -7.58
C PRO A 152 -16.46 -38.31 -6.33
N THR A 153 -16.19 -39.36 -5.57
CA THR A 153 -16.89 -39.70 -4.33
C THR A 153 -16.49 -38.77 -3.18
N GLU A 154 -15.19 -38.51 -3.02
CA GLU A 154 -14.68 -37.58 -2.01
C GLU A 154 -15.20 -36.15 -2.23
N LEU A 155 -15.26 -35.71 -3.50
CA LEU A 155 -15.79 -34.40 -3.87
C LEU A 155 -17.27 -34.23 -3.46
N LEU A 156 -18.08 -35.29 -3.56
CA LEU A 156 -19.46 -35.28 -3.07
C LEU A 156 -19.53 -35.22 -1.54
N THR A 157 -18.67 -35.96 -0.83
CA THR A 157 -18.63 -35.92 0.64
C THR A 157 -18.20 -34.56 1.17
N GLU A 158 -17.24 -33.90 0.52
CA GLU A 158 -16.83 -32.52 0.83
C GLU A 158 -17.98 -31.55 0.56
N ARG A 159 -18.66 -31.64 -0.59
CA ARG A 159 -19.84 -30.81 -0.88
C ARG A 159 -20.96 -30.99 0.14
N TRP A 160 -21.15 -32.20 0.64
CA TRP A 160 -22.14 -32.49 1.67
C TRP A 160 -21.73 -31.92 3.03
N ARG A 161 -20.46 -32.07 3.43
CA ARG A 161 -19.91 -31.43 4.64
C ARG A 161 -19.98 -29.90 4.58
N ASP A 162 -19.62 -29.32 3.42
CA ASP A 162 -19.76 -27.89 3.15
C ASP A 162 -21.23 -27.46 3.27
N ALA A 163 -22.18 -28.19 2.69
CA ALA A 163 -23.61 -27.86 2.80
C ALA A 163 -24.12 -27.93 4.25
N MET A 164 -23.68 -28.90 5.04
CA MET A 164 -24.03 -29.04 6.45
C MET A 164 -23.41 -27.93 7.29
N ALA A 165 -22.13 -27.61 7.06
CA ALA A 165 -21.44 -26.50 7.70
C ALA A 165 -22.12 -25.16 7.36
N ASN A 166 -22.49 -24.95 6.10
CA ASN A 166 -23.15 -23.73 5.63
C ASN A 166 -24.51 -23.48 6.29
N ASN A 167 -25.24 -24.54 6.64
CA ASN A 167 -26.51 -24.44 7.35
C ASN A 167 -26.34 -24.28 8.87
N THR A 168 -25.18 -24.65 9.43
CA THR A 168 -24.94 -24.71 10.88
C THR A 168 -24.06 -23.58 11.41
N MET A 169 -23.10 -23.07 10.63
CA MET A 169 -22.24 -21.92 10.95
C MET A 169 -22.08 -21.02 9.73
N GLY A 170 -22.25 -19.70 9.91
CA GLY A 170 -22.37 -18.74 8.81
C GLY A 170 -21.16 -18.68 7.85
N VAL A 171 -21.35 -19.17 6.62
CA VAL A 171 -20.40 -19.09 5.47
C VAL A 171 -19.92 -17.67 5.18
N SER A 172 -20.76 -16.68 5.46
CA SER A 172 -20.43 -15.27 5.25
C SER A 172 -19.23 -14.86 6.10
N GLU A 173 -19.09 -15.38 7.32
CA GLU A 173 -17.99 -15.01 8.22
C GLU A 173 -16.65 -15.60 7.75
N ASN A 174 -16.64 -16.87 7.31
CA ASN A 174 -15.43 -17.52 6.78
C ASN A 174 -14.96 -16.89 5.46
N THR A 175 -15.89 -16.51 4.58
CA THR A 175 -15.57 -15.76 3.36
C THR A 175 -15.14 -14.32 3.65
N GLU A 176 -15.66 -13.66 4.70
CA GLU A 176 -15.19 -12.34 5.14
C GLU A 176 -13.77 -12.38 5.68
N MET A 177 -13.44 -13.37 6.51
CA MET A 177 -12.09 -13.54 7.04
C MET A 177 -11.07 -13.76 5.92
N ARG A 178 -11.38 -14.64 4.95
CA ARG A 178 -10.54 -14.84 3.76
C ARG A 178 -10.37 -13.56 2.94
N ARG A 179 -11.43 -12.76 2.78
CA ARG A 179 -11.37 -11.45 2.11
C ARG A 179 -10.47 -10.46 2.82
N ARG A 180 -10.57 -10.37 4.16
CA ARG A 180 -9.72 -9.49 4.97
C ARG A 180 -8.26 -9.92 4.86
N ALA A 181 -7.99 -11.23 4.96
CA ALA A 181 -6.65 -11.78 4.79
C ALA A 181 -6.06 -11.51 3.39
N ALA A 182 -6.85 -11.68 2.32
CA ALA A 182 -6.39 -11.37 0.96
C ALA A 182 -6.08 -9.87 0.78
N ARG A 183 -6.92 -8.98 1.30
CA ARG A 183 -6.68 -7.53 1.27
C ARG A 183 -5.44 -7.13 2.06
N GLU A 184 -5.23 -7.76 3.21
CA GLU A 184 -4.05 -7.52 4.04
C GLU A 184 -2.77 -7.99 3.35
N LYS A 185 -2.78 -9.17 2.72
CA LYS A 185 -1.64 -9.64 1.91
C LYS A 185 -1.37 -8.72 0.71
N VAL A 186 -2.40 -8.21 0.04
CA VAL A 186 -2.23 -7.21 -1.03
C VAL A 186 -1.63 -5.91 -0.48
N LYS A 187 -2.09 -5.44 0.68
CA LYS A 187 -1.53 -4.25 1.33
C LYS A 187 -0.07 -4.45 1.72
N GLN A 188 0.27 -5.56 2.36
CA GLN A 188 1.65 -5.92 2.70
C GLN A 188 2.53 -5.97 1.45
N ALA A 189 2.03 -6.54 0.35
CA ALA A 189 2.76 -6.57 -0.92
C ALA A 189 2.93 -5.18 -1.55
N GLN A 190 1.95 -4.29 -1.41
CA GLN A 190 2.07 -2.89 -1.84
C GLN A 190 3.10 -2.14 -1.00
N ASP A 191 3.08 -2.30 0.32
CA ASP A 191 4.04 -1.70 1.24
C ASP A 191 5.48 -2.21 0.96
N GLU A 192 5.64 -3.50 0.68
CA GLU A 192 6.91 -4.09 0.25
C GLU A 192 7.36 -3.56 -1.11
N TRP A 193 6.44 -3.41 -2.07
CA TRP A 193 6.72 -2.86 -3.39
C TRP A 193 7.16 -1.40 -3.32
N ASP A 194 6.49 -0.58 -2.52
CA ASP A 194 6.81 0.85 -2.37
C ASP A 194 8.16 1.07 -1.67
N ARG A 195 8.63 0.11 -0.87
CA ARG A 195 9.99 0.12 -0.30
C ARG A 195 11.06 -0.20 -1.35
N LEU A 196 10.72 -0.95 -2.40
CA LEU A 196 11.66 -1.27 -3.47
C LEU A 196 11.85 -0.07 -4.39
N LEU A 197 13.10 0.31 -4.64
CA LEU A 197 13.43 1.34 -5.60
C LEU A 197 13.47 0.71 -6.99
N THR A 198 12.33 0.70 -7.68
CA THR A 198 12.21 0.02 -8.99
C THR A 198 12.77 0.84 -10.16
N THR A 199 13.26 2.06 -9.91
CA THR A 199 13.60 3.01 -10.99
C THR A 199 14.88 2.67 -11.75
N PHE A 200 15.74 1.82 -11.20
CA PHE A 200 17.02 1.41 -11.79
C PHE A 200 17.00 0.00 -12.39
N VAL A 201 15.88 -0.72 -12.26
CA VAL A 201 15.75 -2.09 -12.78
C VAL A 201 15.25 -2.04 -14.22
N GLU A 202 15.97 -2.70 -15.14
CA GLU A 202 15.49 -2.86 -16.52
C GLU A 202 14.26 -3.78 -16.54
N GLY A 203 13.22 -3.40 -17.28
CA GLY A 203 11.94 -4.13 -17.30
C GLY A 203 11.00 -3.81 -16.13
N ALA A 204 11.39 -2.89 -15.22
CA ALA A 204 10.53 -2.44 -14.14
C ALA A 204 9.11 -1.98 -14.54
N PRO A 205 8.88 -1.26 -15.66
CA PRO A 205 7.52 -0.83 -16.00
C PRO A 205 6.58 -2.01 -16.31
N GLU A 206 7.09 -3.07 -16.94
CA GLU A 206 6.28 -4.26 -17.29
C GLU A 206 5.89 -5.02 -16.03
N LEU A 207 6.85 -5.27 -15.13
CA LEU A 207 6.60 -5.89 -13.83
C LEU A 207 5.63 -5.04 -12.98
N SER A 208 5.78 -3.72 -12.99
CA SER A 208 4.86 -2.81 -12.28
C SER A 208 3.44 -2.85 -12.85
N GLN A 209 3.29 -2.89 -14.17
CA GLN A 209 1.99 -3.04 -14.81
C GLN A 209 1.35 -4.40 -14.48
N ARG A 210 2.12 -5.48 -14.55
CA ARG A 210 1.70 -6.82 -14.15
C ARG A 210 1.20 -6.84 -12.71
N PHE A 211 2.00 -6.34 -11.77
CA PHE A 211 1.66 -6.22 -10.35
C PHE A 211 0.38 -5.39 -10.11
N LYS A 212 0.26 -4.23 -10.75
CA LYS A 212 -0.94 -3.38 -10.61
C LYS A 212 -2.19 -4.07 -11.15
N ASN A 213 -2.07 -4.78 -12.27
CA ASN A 213 -3.18 -5.50 -12.88
C ASN A 213 -3.59 -6.70 -12.03
N THR A 214 -2.66 -7.46 -11.47
CA THR A 214 -2.95 -8.60 -10.56
C THR A 214 -3.57 -8.10 -9.25
N CYS A 215 -3.05 -7.04 -8.64
CA CYS A 215 -3.65 -6.39 -7.47
C CYS A 215 -5.11 -5.98 -7.73
N LYS A 216 -5.37 -5.31 -8.87
CA LYS A 216 -6.73 -4.92 -9.26
C LYS A 216 -7.64 -6.13 -9.46
N LYS A 217 -7.12 -7.22 -10.05
CA LYS A 217 -7.86 -8.47 -10.20
C LYS A 217 -8.21 -9.09 -8.86
N VAL A 218 -7.26 -9.26 -7.92
CA VAL A 218 -7.53 -9.82 -6.58
C VAL A 218 -8.59 -9.00 -5.82
N LEU A 219 -8.51 -7.67 -5.91
CA LEU A 219 -9.48 -6.78 -5.27
C LEU A 219 -10.86 -6.81 -5.95
N LYS A 220 -10.92 -7.05 -7.27
CA LYS A 220 -12.16 -7.11 -8.07
C LYS A 220 -12.82 -8.50 -8.02
N GLU A 221 -12.03 -9.56 -8.08
CA GLU A 221 -12.40 -10.98 -7.91
C GLU A 221 -12.73 -11.33 -6.45
N SER A 222 -12.77 -10.32 -5.58
CA SER A 222 -13.53 -10.35 -4.33
C SER A 222 -15.00 -9.88 -4.52
N PRO A 223 -15.80 -10.28 -5.55
CA PRO A 223 -17.08 -9.66 -5.77
C PRO A 223 -18.09 -10.16 -4.74
N LEU A 224 -18.92 -9.22 -4.28
CA LEU A 224 -20.23 -9.47 -3.75
C LEU A 224 -21.04 -10.32 -4.76
N ARG A 225 -21.05 -11.64 -4.62
CA ARG A 225 -22.20 -12.42 -5.09
C ARG A 225 -23.36 -12.07 -4.16
N LYS A 226 -24.08 -10.98 -4.49
CA LYS A 226 -25.44 -10.79 -3.99
C LYS A 226 -26.18 -12.08 -4.27
N SER A 227 -26.65 -12.73 -3.22
CA SER A 227 -27.54 -13.88 -3.27
C SER A 227 -28.85 -13.46 -3.93
N SER A 228 -28.90 -13.38 -5.26
CA SER A 228 -30.17 -13.34 -6.00
C SER A 228 -30.68 -14.75 -6.23
N GLY A 229 -30.89 -15.49 -5.13
CA GLY A 229 -31.77 -16.65 -5.10
C GLY A 229 -33.22 -16.18 -5.23
N LYS A 230 -33.60 -15.62 -6.39
CA LYS A 230 -35.01 -15.37 -6.71
C LYS A 230 -35.58 -16.70 -7.20
N SER A 231 -35.90 -17.58 -6.26
CA SER A 231 -36.65 -18.80 -6.50
C SER A 231 -37.99 -18.43 -7.16
N ARG A 232 -38.08 -18.60 -8.49
CA ARG A 232 -39.37 -18.65 -9.21
C ARG A 232 -40.08 -19.92 -8.78
N SER A 233 -40.78 -19.85 -7.65
CA SER A 233 -41.85 -20.79 -7.33
C SER A 233 -43.02 -20.52 -8.29
N LYS A 234 -43.05 -21.24 -9.42
CA LYS A 234 -44.28 -21.47 -10.17
C LYS A 234 -45.09 -22.52 -9.39
N HIS A 235 -45.95 -22.08 -8.48
CA HIS A 235 -47.02 -22.94 -7.99
C HIS A 235 -48.10 -23.00 -9.08
N LYS A 236 -48.13 -24.14 -9.78
CA LYS A 236 -49.34 -24.64 -10.45
C LYS A 236 -50.43 -24.74 -9.40
N ARG A 237 -51.55 -24.04 -9.59
CA ARG A 237 -52.83 -24.44 -8.99
C ARG A 237 -53.72 -24.92 -10.13
N SER A 238 -53.96 -26.22 -10.11
CA SER A 238 -54.99 -26.92 -10.86
C SER A 238 -56.07 -27.37 -9.88
N VAL A 239 -57.33 -27.18 -10.27
CA VAL A 239 -58.57 -27.83 -9.76
C VAL A 239 -59.02 -27.32 -8.37
N SER A 240 -60.27 -26.92 -8.09
CA SER A 240 -61.60 -27.20 -8.68
C SER A 240 -62.39 -25.93 -9.00
#